data_AF-A0AAW2S303-F1
#
_entry.id   AF-A0AAW2S303-F1
#
_cell.length_a   1.000
_cell.length_b   1.000
_cell.length_c   1.000
_cell.angle_alpha   90.00
_cell.angle_beta   90.00
_cell.angle_gamma   90.00
#
_symmetry.space_group_name_H-M   'P 1'
#
loop_
_entity.id
_entity.type
_entity.pdbx_description
1 polymer ?
#
loop_
_entity_poly.entity_id
_entity_poly.type
_entity_poly.pdbx_seq_one_letter_code
_entity_poly.pdbx_strand_id
1 'polypeptide(L)'
;MWARIYSSVCPFPVSAKILQAGALQSTLSLYILKINEKDGPLYDSSAYTECKFQPEMPLYNGGMLKNQEPNIEQSLDSRDINIAIASASLQPFTEEQWRLNQEAKINEARKRAVTIHVSDRQGLELHGAAVRVEQVSKDFPFGSAIAKTIIGNEECQKWFVERFNAAVFENELKWDATEHIQGQVNYTIPDQMLEFVRANQIIARGHNIFWENPKYTPKWVLNLTRSDLELAVSSRIQSLMNKYKREFVHWDVSNEMLHFDFYEERLGADATLKFFKTAHEADPLATLFMNEFNVVETCEDVDSTVDAYVSRMRALKLGGVSMDGIGLQGHFDAPNSPLMRGILDKLATLGLPIWLTEVDISNKFSKETQAIYLEQVLREGFSHPAVNGIILWTALRQGGCYQMCLTDGDFNNLPAGDTVDKLLKEWQTGTLEGRTDEHGSYSFFGFLGEYVVTARYGNKTVYSTFSLSRGKETRHLNVQL
;
A
#
# COMPACT_ATOMS: atom_id res chain seq x y z
N MET A 1 -27.47 35.32 18.59
CA MET A 1 -28.16 34.24 17.85
C MET A 1 -27.10 33.53 17.04
N TRP A 2 -26.98 32.22 17.22
CA TRP A 2 -25.85 31.41 16.78
C TRP A 2 -25.84 31.18 15.26
N ALA A 3 -24.66 31.18 14.65
CA ALA A 3 -24.38 30.40 13.44
C ALA A 3 -22.89 30.00 13.46
N ARG A 4 -22.64 28.72 13.70
CA ARG A 4 -21.33 28.05 13.53
C ARG A 4 -21.10 27.84 12.04
N ILE A 5 -19.88 28.10 11.57
CA ILE A 5 -19.38 27.58 10.28
C ILE A 5 -18.06 26.86 10.58
N TYR A 6 -18.06 25.55 10.37
CA TYR A 6 -16.86 24.70 10.35
C TYR A 6 -16.16 24.89 9.01
N SER A 7 -14.84 25.07 9.03
CA SER A 7 -13.98 25.08 7.84
C SER A 7 -12.84 24.10 8.07
N SER A 8 -13.07 22.84 7.71
CA SER A 8 -12.06 21.80 7.54
C SER A 8 -11.41 21.99 6.18
N VAL A 9 -10.21 22.57 6.13
CA VAL A 9 -9.43 22.67 4.89
C VAL A 9 -7.96 22.34 5.17
N CYS A 10 -7.55 21.15 4.75
CA CYS A 10 -6.18 20.74 4.45
C CYS A 10 -6.07 20.39 2.95
N PRO A 11 -4.89 20.50 2.34
CA PRO A 11 -4.72 21.11 1.02
C PRO A 11 -5.06 20.20 -0.16
N PHE A 12 -5.49 20.83 -1.26
CA PHE A 12 -5.61 20.21 -2.58
C PHE A 12 -4.22 19.99 -3.21
N PRO A 13 -4.00 18.93 -4.01
CA PRO A 13 -2.76 18.73 -4.73
C PRO A 13 -2.74 19.61 -5.96
N VAL A 14 -1.70 20.42 -5.98
CA VAL A 14 -1.37 21.49 -6.91
C VAL A 14 -0.67 21.09 -8.21
N SER A 15 -1.28 20.96 -9.41
CA SER A 15 -0.47 21.06 -10.66
C SER A 15 -0.59 22.44 -11.31
N ALA A 16 0.56 22.97 -11.74
CA ALA A 16 0.62 24.24 -12.44
C ALA A 16 0.11 24.05 -13.88
N LYS A 17 -1.03 24.64 -14.21
CA LYS A 17 -1.45 24.82 -15.59
C LYS A 17 -0.89 26.15 -16.06
N ILE A 18 -0.02 26.16 -17.08
CA ILE A 18 0.36 27.39 -17.77
C ILE A 18 -0.87 27.85 -18.55
N LEU A 19 -1.62 28.80 -18.00
CA LEU A 19 -2.65 29.51 -18.73
C LEU A 19 -1.98 30.64 -19.54
N GLN A 20 -1.80 30.43 -20.84
CA GLN A 20 -1.64 31.56 -21.75
C GLN A 20 -2.97 32.32 -21.83
N ALA A 21 -3.00 33.54 -21.34
CA ALA A 21 -4.11 34.46 -21.53
C ALA A 21 -3.64 35.69 -22.31
N GLY A 22 -4.37 36.02 -23.38
CA GLY A 22 -4.45 37.38 -23.90
C GLY A 22 -3.75 37.60 -25.24
N ALA A 23 -4.54 37.57 -26.31
CA ALA A 23 -4.17 38.02 -27.64
C ALA A 23 -3.66 39.47 -27.64
N LEU A 24 -2.50 39.68 -28.26
CA LEU A 24 -2.14 40.95 -28.90
C LEU A 24 -1.85 40.63 -30.37
N GLN A 25 -2.76 41.07 -31.24
CA GLN A 25 -2.59 41.03 -32.69
C GLN A 25 -1.31 41.77 -33.09
N SER A 26 -0.32 41.04 -33.59
CA SER A 26 0.48 41.48 -34.74
C SER A 26 1.43 40.36 -35.19
N THR A 27 1.19 39.88 -36.42
CA THR A 27 2.16 39.32 -37.38
C THR A 27 3.48 38.77 -36.83
N LEU A 28 3.61 37.44 -36.68
CA LEU A 28 4.66 36.60 -37.30
C LEU A 28 4.66 35.16 -36.72
N SER A 29 4.74 34.19 -37.62
CA SER A 29 5.17 32.77 -37.48
C SER A 29 4.55 31.91 -36.37
N LEU A 30 3.72 30.95 -36.80
CA LEU A 30 3.31 29.77 -36.04
C LEU A 30 4.56 28.98 -35.58
N TYR A 31 4.86 28.99 -34.29
CA TYR A 31 5.70 27.98 -33.65
C TYR A 31 4.79 27.07 -32.84
N ILE A 32 4.62 25.85 -33.33
CA ILE A 32 3.89 24.79 -32.62
C ILE A 32 4.85 24.24 -31.56
N LEU A 33 4.60 24.60 -30.29
CA LEU A 33 5.09 23.82 -29.16
C LEU A 33 4.46 22.43 -29.25
N LYS A 34 5.25 21.42 -29.65
CA LYS A 34 4.90 20.02 -29.41
C LYS A 34 5.10 19.74 -27.92
N ILE A 35 4.10 20.08 -27.11
CA ILE A 35 3.88 19.36 -25.87
C ILE A 35 3.16 18.08 -26.31
N ASN A 36 3.82 16.93 -26.17
CA ASN A 36 3.20 15.66 -26.48
C ASN A 36 1.98 15.52 -25.55
N GLU A 37 0.77 15.44 -26.08
CA GLU A 37 -0.47 15.20 -25.31
C GLU A 37 -0.45 13.89 -24.49
N LYS A 38 0.61 13.09 -24.60
CA LYS A 38 0.85 11.87 -23.83
C LYS A 38 1.53 12.08 -22.48
N ASP A 39 2.13 13.25 -22.23
CA ASP A 39 2.77 13.55 -20.96
C ASP A 39 1.76 14.32 -20.10
N GLY A 40 1.00 13.57 -19.29
CA GLY A 40 0.02 14.13 -18.35
C GLY A 40 0.61 15.15 -17.37
N PRO A 41 -0.22 15.82 -16.54
CA PRO A 41 0.25 16.83 -15.60
C PRO A 41 1.32 16.26 -14.65
N LEU A 42 2.46 16.95 -14.54
CA LEU A 42 3.55 16.61 -13.64
C LEU A 42 3.14 16.90 -12.19
N TYR A 43 3.19 15.87 -11.34
CA TYR A 43 3.01 15.97 -9.89
C TYR A 43 4.37 16.02 -9.19
N ASP A 44 4.60 17.03 -8.35
CA ASP A 44 5.83 17.20 -7.57
C ASP A 44 5.66 16.61 -6.15
N SER A 45 6.24 15.43 -5.93
CA SER A 45 6.21 14.70 -4.65
C SER A 45 7.14 15.29 -3.58
N SER A 46 7.89 16.36 -3.88
CA SER A 46 8.78 17.04 -2.93
C SER A 46 8.15 18.24 -2.22
N ALA A 47 6.91 18.59 -2.57
CA ALA A 47 6.16 19.67 -1.95
C ALA A 47 5.84 19.33 -0.48
N TYR A 48 6.34 20.18 0.42
CA TYR A 48 6.27 20.03 1.87
C TYR A 48 4.82 20.10 2.39
N THR A 49 4.38 19.08 3.13
CA THR A 49 3.06 19.02 3.79
C THR A 49 3.22 19.20 5.30
N GLU A 50 3.11 20.43 5.80
CA GLU A 50 2.94 20.70 7.24
C GLU A 50 1.44 20.82 7.53
N CYS A 51 0.91 19.99 8.42
CA CYS A 51 -0.49 20.08 8.86
C CYS A 51 -0.60 21.18 9.93
N LYS A 52 -1.26 22.32 9.62
CA LYS A 52 -1.47 23.43 10.56
C LYS A 52 -2.96 23.62 10.92
N PHE A 53 -3.25 23.85 12.20
CA PHE A 53 -4.61 24.06 12.75
C PHE A 53 -5.30 25.33 12.22
N GLN A 54 -4.52 26.38 11.94
CA GLN A 54 -4.94 27.51 11.12
C GLN A 54 -3.95 27.59 9.96
N PRO A 55 -4.39 27.40 8.70
CA PRO A 55 -3.50 27.64 7.57
C PRO A 55 -3.10 29.11 7.61
N GLU A 56 -1.80 29.38 7.67
CA GLU A 56 -1.27 30.70 7.34
C GLU A 56 -1.79 31.07 5.92
N MET A 57 -2.05 32.36 5.66
CA MET A 57 -2.21 32.79 4.25
C MET A 57 -1.02 32.22 3.47
N PRO A 58 -1.26 31.60 2.29
CA PRO A 58 -0.32 30.68 1.69
C PRO A 58 1.06 31.31 1.61
N LEU A 59 1.98 30.81 2.43
CA LEU A 59 3.40 31.16 2.34
C LEU A 59 4.04 30.54 1.09
N TYR A 60 3.34 29.67 0.36
CA TYR A 60 3.84 28.98 -0.83
C TYR A 60 2.75 28.71 -1.87
N ASN A 61 2.88 29.37 -3.03
CA ASN A 61 2.29 28.95 -4.31
C ASN A 61 3.04 27.74 -4.89
N GLY A 62 3.16 26.64 -4.13
CA GLY A 62 3.77 25.40 -4.62
C GLY A 62 5.28 25.47 -4.92
N GLY A 63 5.87 24.28 -5.10
CA GLY A 63 7.31 23.96 -5.13
C GLY A 63 8.25 24.98 -5.75
N MET A 64 9.38 25.24 -5.05
CA MET A 64 10.58 25.74 -5.71
C MET A 64 11.08 24.66 -6.68
N LEU A 65 11.10 24.97 -7.98
CA LEU A 65 12.01 24.33 -8.92
C LEU A 65 13.43 24.52 -8.38
N LYS A 66 14.05 23.43 -7.91
CA LYS A 66 15.45 23.46 -7.48
C LYS A 66 16.33 23.50 -8.73
N ASN A 67 16.67 24.70 -9.20
CA ASN A 67 17.75 25.01 -10.16
C ASN A 67 18.07 23.92 -11.21
N GLN A 68 17.07 23.43 -11.94
CA GLN A 68 17.32 22.79 -13.22
C GLN A 68 16.65 23.66 -14.28
N GLU A 69 17.49 24.38 -15.04
CA GLU A 69 17.06 24.90 -16.32
C GLU A 69 16.52 23.72 -17.15
N PRO A 70 15.33 23.83 -17.75
CA PRO A 70 14.84 22.79 -18.63
C PRO A 70 15.85 22.60 -19.77
N ASN A 71 16.24 21.35 -20.05
CA ASN A 71 17.05 21.03 -21.22
C ASN A 71 16.21 21.34 -22.47
N ILE A 72 16.45 22.51 -23.06
CA ILE A 72 15.93 22.88 -24.37
C ILE A 72 16.90 22.27 -25.38
N GLU A 73 16.51 21.18 -26.06
CA GLU A 73 17.21 20.78 -27.28
C GLU A 73 17.02 21.88 -28.32
N GLN A 74 18.08 22.68 -28.51
CA GLN A 74 18.13 23.76 -29.48
C GLN A 74 18.14 23.19 -30.90
N SER A 75 16.98 23.23 -31.56
CA SER A 75 16.90 23.21 -33.01
C SER A 75 17.22 24.62 -33.51
N LEU A 76 18.36 24.74 -34.23
CA LEU A 76 18.90 25.91 -34.92
C LEU A 76 17.85 26.91 -35.44
N ASP A 77 17.58 27.97 -34.67
CA ASP A 77 17.51 29.34 -35.17
C ASP A 77 17.61 30.33 -33.99
N SER A 78 18.58 31.24 -34.05
CA SER A 78 19.06 32.05 -32.93
C SER A 78 18.12 33.22 -32.59
N ARG A 79 17.15 33.00 -31.70
CA ARG A 79 16.56 34.05 -30.87
C ARG A 79 16.34 33.53 -29.45
N ASP A 80 16.91 34.21 -28.46
CA ASP A 80 16.64 33.94 -27.05
C ASP A 80 15.15 34.16 -26.76
N ILE A 81 14.39 33.08 -26.63
CA ILE A 81 12.99 33.13 -26.21
C ILE A 81 12.98 33.11 -24.68
N ASN A 82 12.87 34.29 -24.06
CA ASN A 82 12.56 34.40 -22.64
C ASN A 82 11.09 34.07 -22.40
N ILE A 83 10.80 32.86 -21.93
CA ILE A 83 9.45 32.48 -21.47
C ILE A 83 9.30 32.95 -20.02
N ALA A 84 8.57 34.06 -19.83
CA ALA A 84 8.15 34.50 -18.50
C ALA A 84 6.76 33.94 -18.18
N ILE A 85 6.63 33.18 -17.09
CA ILE A 85 5.34 32.70 -16.59
C ILE A 85 4.62 33.89 -15.94
N ALA A 86 3.63 34.46 -16.63
CA ALA A 86 2.89 35.64 -16.16
C ALA A 86 2.01 35.33 -14.93
N SER A 87 1.49 34.10 -14.83
CA SER A 87 0.87 33.56 -13.62
C SER A 87 0.78 32.03 -13.73
N ALA A 88 1.00 31.34 -12.62
CA ALA A 88 0.68 29.92 -12.48
C ALA A 88 -0.58 29.84 -11.62
N SER A 89 -1.68 29.32 -12.18
CA SER A 89 -2.84 28.93 -11.38
C SER A 89 -2.79 27.44 -11.13
N LEU A 90 -2.81 27.12 -9.85
CA LEU A 90 -2.88 25.78 -9.33
C LEU A 90 -4.36 25.35 -9.36
N GLN A 91 -4.70 24.37 -10.21
CA GLN A 91 -6.04 23.78 -10.29
C GLN A 91 -6.04 22.33 -9.76
N PRO A 92 -7.03 21.93 -8.94
CA PRO A 92 -7.17 20.55 -8.52
C PRO A 92 -7.42 19.64 -9.74
N PHE A 93 -6.97 18.40 -9.64
CA PHE A 93 -7.21 17.41 -10.68
C PHE A 93 -8.70 17.10 -10.76
N THR A 94 -9.22 16.91 -11.97
CA THR A 94 -10.49 16.21 -12.14
C THR A 94 -10.32 14.74 -11.73
N GLU A 95 -11.42 14.05 -11.43
CA GLU A 95 -11.37 12.61 -11.11
C GLU A 95 -10.72 11.79 -12.23
N GLU A 96 -10.99 12.14 -13.50
CA GLU A 96 -10.39 11.51 -14.67
C GLU A 96 -8.87 11.73 -14.72
N GLN A 97 -8.41 12.97 -14.49
CA GLN A 97 -6.98 13.27 -14.44
C GLN A 97 -6.28 12.53 -13.30
N TRP A 98 -6.94 12.42 -12.14
CA TRP A 98 -6.41 11.67 -11.01
C TRP A 98 -6.29 10.19 -11.34
N ARG A 99 -7.32 9.62 -12.00
CA ARG A 99 -7.30 8.22 -12.45
C ARG A 99 -6.19 7.96 -13.46
N LEU A 100 -6.03 8.81 -14.47
CA LEU A 100 -4.96 8.69 -15.47
C LEU A 100 -3.56 8.75 -14.82
N ASN A 101 -3.38 9.62 -13.83
CA ASN A 101 -2.13 9.68 -13.07
C ASN A 101 -1.88 8.38 -12.28
N GLN A 102 -2.90 7.84 -11.60
CA GLN A 102 -2.78 6.55 -10.90
C GLN A 102 -2.45 5.41 -11.86
N GLU A 103 -3.08 5.35 -13.04
CA GLU A 103 -2.79 4.35 -14.07
C GLU A 103 -1.35 4.46 -14.59
N ALA A 104 -0.86 5.67 -14.84
CA ALA A 104 0.53 5.92 -15.21
C ALA A 104 1.50 5.41 -14.13
N LYS A 105 1.21 5.72 -12.85
CA LYS A 105 2.01 5.24 -11.72
C LYS A 105 1.93 3.72 -11.54
N ILE A 106 0.78 3.09 -11.78
CA ILE A 106 0.65 1.63 -11.79
C ILE A 106 1.49 1.02 -12.91
N ASN A 107 1.44 1.58 -14.12
CA ASN A 107 2.25 1.09 -15.23
C ASN A 107 3.76 1.18 -14.92
N GLU A 108 4.21 2.25 -14.26
CA GLU A 108 5.61 2.41 -13.85
C GLU A 108 6.00 1.49 -12.68
N ALA A 109 5.19 1.46 -11.62
CA ALA A 109 5.54 0.80 -10.37
C ALA A 109 5.25 -0.71 -10.37
N ARG A 110 4.19 -1.14 -11.07
CA ARG A 110 3.59 -2.48 -10.95
C ARG A 110 3.66 -3.33 -12.22
N LYS A 111 4.18 -2.81 -13.34
CA LYS A 111 4.20 -3.53 -14.62
C LYS A 111 5.50 -3.40 -15.40
N ARG A 112 5.88 -4.40 -16.18
CA ARG A 112 7.11 -4.40 -16.99
C ARG A 112 6.81 -4.78 -18.44
N ALA A 113 7.58 -4.16 -19.35
CA ALA A 113 7.62 -4.62 -20.73
C ALA A 113 8.33 -5.96 -20.78
N VAL A 114 7.79 -6.87 -21.58
CA VAL A 114 8.35 -8.20 -21.80
C VAL A 114 8.39 -8.45 -23.30
N THR A 115 9.50 -9.03 -23.77
CA THR A 115 9.64 -9.54 -25.13
C THR A 115 10.10 -10.99 -25.08
N ILE A 116 9.27 -11.88 -25.62
CA ILE A 116 9.57 -13.29 -25.76
C ILE A 116 10.07 -13.54 -27.17
N HIS A 117 11.30 -14.02 -27.29
CA HIS A 117 11.95 -14.38 -28.53
C HIS A 117 11.85 -15.89 -28.73
N VAL A 118 11.27 -16.33 -29.84
CA VAL A 118 11.11 -17.77 -30.16
C VAL A 118 12.01 -18.13 -31.34
N SER A 119 12.86 -19.12 -31.15
CA SER A 119 13.81 -19.58 -32.17
C SER A 119 13.84 -21.11 -32.29
N ASP A 120 14.39 -21.62 -33.38
CA ASP A 120 14.70 -23.05 -33.53
C ASP A 120 16.02 -23.44 -32.85
N ARG A 121 16.40 -24.72 -32.94
CA ARG A 121 17.64 -25.25 -32.38
C ARG A 121 18.93 -24.63 -32.96
N GLN A 122 18.83 -24.00 -34.12
CA GLN A 122 19.93 -23.34 -34.82
C GLN A 122 19.98 -21.84 -34.51
N GLY A 123 19.02 -21.33 -33.73
CA GLY A 123 18.92 -19.91 -33.37
C GLY A 123 18.19 -19.06 -34.40
N LEU A 124 17.53 -19.67 -35.39
CA LEU A 124 16.73 -18.94 -36.37
C LEU A 124 15.40 -18.54 -35.75
N GLU A 125 15.04 -17.25 -35.89
CA GLU A 125 13.78 -16.68 -35.41
C GLU A 125 12.57 -17.35 -36.08
N LEU A 126 11.57 -17.72 -35.29
CA LEU A 126 10.37 -18.41 -35.76
C LEU A 126 9.20 -17.45 -35.85
N HIS A 127 8.91 -16.92 -37.05
CA HIS A 127 7.71 -16.12 -37.31
C HIS A 127 6.43 -16.96 -37.24
N GLY A 128 5.40 -16.45 -36.57
CA GLY A 128 4.09 -17.07 -36.47
C GLY A 128 3.98 -18.22 -35.46
N ALA A 129 4.99 -18.44 -34.60
CA ALA A 129 4.91 -19.36 -33.47
C ALA A 129 3.84 -18.90 -32.49
N ALA A 130 2.98 -19.80 -32.06
CA ALA A 130 1.93 -19.50 -31.08
C ALA A 130 2.57 -19.38 -29.69
N VAL A 131 2.28 -18.28 -29.00
CA VAL A 131 2.77 -18.01 -27.65
C VAL A 131 1.56 -17.83 -26.74
N ARG A 132 1.55 -18.57 -25.62
CA ARG A 132 0.60 -18.40 -24.52
C ARG A 132 1.38 -18.06 -23.26
N VAL A 133 1.03 -16.95 -22.62
CA VAL A 133 1.63 -16.46 -21.37
C VAL A 133 0.57 -16.50 -20.29
N GLU A 134 0.87 -17.10 -19.16
CA GLU A 134 -0.03 -17.19 -18.01
C GLU A 134 0.65 -16.65 -16.76
N GLN A 135 0.04 -15.65 -16.12
CA GLN A 135 0.46 -15.20 -14.80
C GLN A 135 -0.01 -16.21 -13.75
N VAL A 136 0.94 -16.82 -13.03
CA VAL A 136 0.66 -17.86 -12.03
C VAL A 136 0.79 -17.35 -10.59
N SER A 137 1.40 -16.19 -10.39
CA SER A 137 1.45 -15.51 -9.09
C SER A 137 1.47 -13.99 -9.26
N LYS A 138 0.95 -13.27 -8.26
CA LYS A 138 0.95 -11.81 -8.18
C LYS A 138 1.99 -11.37 -7.14
N ASP A 139 2.83 -10.39 -7.50
CA ASP A 139 3.85 -9.84 -6.59
C ASP A 139 3.24 -9.06 -5.42
N PHE A 140 2.17 -8.30 -5.67
CA PHE A 140 1.60 -7.39 -4.69
C PHE A 140 0.76 -8.14 -3.64
N PRO A 141 1.12 -8.05 -2.35
CA PRO A 141 0.28 -8.53 -1.27
C PRO A 141 -1.02 -7.74 -1.14
N PHE A 142 -2.12 -8.44 -1.33
CA PHE A 142 -3.47 -7.93 -1.12
C PHE A 142 -4.22 -8.91 -0.23
N GLY A 143 -4.62 -8.43 0.94
CA GLY A 143 -5.11 -9.27 2.02
C GLY A 143 -6.37 -8.78 2.69
N SER A 144 -6.86 -9.60 3.62
CA SER A 144 -7.92 -9.21 4.55
C SER A 144 -7.69 -9.82 5.92
N ALA A 145 -8.21 -9.16 6.96
CA ALA A 145 -8.32 -9.72 8.28
C ALA A 145 -9.19 -10.99 8.25
N ILE A 146 -8.78 -11.99 9.02
CA ILE A 146 -9.53 -13.21 9.27
C ILE A 146 -9.78 -13.36 10.76
N ALA A 147 -10.93 -13.94 11.10
CA ALA A 147 -11.30 -14.29 12.46
C ALA A 147 -11.38 -15.82 12.60
N LYS A 148 -11.52 -16.33 13.82
CA LYS A 148 -11.64 -17.76 14.13
C LYS A 148 -12.73 -18.52 13.35
N THR A 149 -13.70 -17.81 12.79
CA THR A 149 -14.76 -18.34 11.90
C THR A 149 -14.22 -18.99 10.63
N ILE A 150 -12.97 -18.70 10.24
CA ILE A 150 -12.29 -19.36 9.12
C ILE A 150 -11.99 -20.84 9.41
N ILE A 151 -11.91 -21.24 10.68
CA ILE A 151 -11.55 -22.60 11.10
C ILE A 151 -12.70 -23.54 10.77
N GLY A 152 -12.45 -24.51 9.89
CA GLY A 152 -13.43 -25.52 9.49
C GLY A 152 -14.57 -25.01 8.61
N ASN A 153 -14.54 -23.76 8.17
CA ASN A 153 -15.54 -23.19 7.25
C ASN A 153 -15.00 -23.18 5.82
N GLU A 154 -15.25 -24.25 5.07
CA GLU A 154 -14.74 -24.43 3.70
C GLU A 154 -15.20 -23.34 2.73
N GLU A 155 -16.42 -22.83 2.87
CA GLU A 155 -16.94 -21.75 2.03
C GLU A 155 -16.20 -20.44 2.28
N CYS A 156 -15.97 -20.10 3.55
CA CYS A 156 -15.18 -18.93 3.93
C CYS A 156 -13.74 -19.02 3.43
N GLN A 157 -13.12 -20.20 3.61
CA GLN A 157 -11.77 -20.47 3.16
C GLN A 157 -11.66 -20.33 1.64
N LYS A 158 -12.57 -20.94 0.89
CA LYS A 158 -12.61 -20.85 -0.57
C LYS A 158 -12.80 -19.40 -1.02
N TRP A 159 -13.77 -18.69 -0.45
CA TRP A 159 -14.04 -17.29 -0.79
C TRP A 159 -12.82 -16.40 -0.56
N PHE A 160 -12.07 -16.65 0.53
CA PHE A 160 -10.84 -15.91 0.86
C PHE A 160 -9.71 -16.20 -0.13
N VAL A 161 -9.38 -17.47 -0.39
CA VAL A 161 -8.20 -17.85 -1.20
C VAL A 161 -8.34 -17.50 -2.68
N GLU A 162 -9.57 -17.34 -3.17
CA GLU A 162 -9.83 -16.84 -4.53
C GLU A 162 -9.40 -15.36 -4.71
N ARG A 163 -9.23 -14.62 -3.61
CA ARG A 163 -9.06 -13.15 -3.62
C ARG A 163 -7.75 -12.69 -3.00
N PHE A 164 -7.33 -13.31 -1.91
CA PHE A 164 -6.31 -12.76 -1.03
C PHE A 164 -5.09 -13.68 -0.93
N ASN A 165 -3.90 -13.07 -0.96
CA ASN A 165 -2.61 -13.73 -0.75
C ASN A 165 -1.91 -13.26 0.55
N ALA A 166 -2.57 -12.41 1.34
CA ALA A 166 -2.11 -11.95 2.65
C ALA A 166 -3.25 -11.99 3.68
N ALA A 167 -2.91 -12.20 4.96
CA ALA A 167 -3.86 -12.23 6.06
C ALA A 167 -3.33 -11.53 7.32
N VAL A 168 -4.24 -11.15 8.21
CA VAL A 168 -3.96 -10.73 9.58
C VAL A 168 -5.03 -11.33 10.48
N PHE A 169 -4.69 -11.70 11.71
CA PHE A 169 -5.69 -12.23 12.65
C PHE A 169 -6.33 -11.05 13.37
N GLU A 170 -7.66 -10.95 13.30
CA GLU A 170 -8.36 -9.75 13.76
C GLU A 170 -8.20 -9.52 15.27
N ASN A 171 -8.32 -10.59 16.07
CA ASN A 171 -8.22 -10.50 17.52
C ASN A 171 -7.44 -11.66 18.16
N GLU A 172 -7.30 -12.77 17.46
CA GLU A 172 -6.90 -14.06 18.04
C GLU A 172 -5.45 -14.06 18.54
N LEU A 173 -4.61 -13.14 18.06
CA LEU A 173 -3.23 -12.95 18.54
C LEU A 173 -3.07 -11.89 19.62
N LYS A 174 -4.07 -11.03 19.87
CA LYS A 174 -3.98 -9.95 20.86
C LYS A 174 -3.73 -10.52 22.26
N TRP A 175 -3.11 -9.73 23.14
CA TRP A 175 -2.66 -10.24 24.44
C TRP A 175 -3.82 -10.78 25.28
N ASP A 176 -4.95 -10.08 25.34
CA ASP A 176 -6.12 -10.56 26.10
C ASP A 176 -6.70 -11.88 25.53
N ALA A 177 -6.63 -12.09 24.21
CA ALA A 177 -7.10 -13.32 23.58
C ALA A 177 -6.20 -14.53 23.88
N THR A 178 -4.90 -14.30 24.06
CA THR A 178 -3.90 -15.35 24.22
C THR A 178 -3.45 -15.55 25.67
N GLU A 179 -3.73 -14.60 26.57
CA GLU A 179 -3.39 -14.68 28.00
C GLU A 179 -4.36 -13.82 28.84
N HIS A 180 -5.66 -14.16 28.78
CA HIS A 180 -6.69 -13.45 29.56
C HIS A 180 -6.47 -13.53 31.08
N ILE A 181 -5.88 -14.64 31.55
CA ILE A 181 -5.51 -14.88 32.96
C ILE A 181 -3.99 -15.05 33.00
N GLN A 182 -3.31 -14.34 33.91
CA GLN A 182 -1.86 -14.36 34.06
C GLN A 182 -1.32 -15.80 34.12
N GLY A 183 -0.36 -16.12 33.26
CA GLY A 183 0.29 -17.43 33.20
C GLY A 183 -0.53 -18.54 32.53
N GLN A 184 -1.77 -18.28 32.11
CA GLN A 184 -2.60 -19.22 31.34
C GLN A 184 -2.60 -18.86 29.87
N VAL A 185 -1.44 -19.06 29.23
CA VAL A 185 -1.27 -18.80 27.81
C VAL A 185 -2.01 -19.84 26.97
N ASN A 186 -2.83 -19.39 26.02
CA ASN A 186 -3.56 -20.24 25.09
C ASN A 186 -3.41 -19.75 23.65
N TYR A 187 -2.76 -20.58 22.83
CA TYR A 187 -2.50 -20.32 21.41
C TYR A 187 -3.28 -21.25 20.47
N THR A 188 -4.22 -22.04 21.00
CA THR A 188 -4.92 -23.06 20.22
C THR A 188 -5.60 -22.48 18.98
N ILE A 189 -6.28 -21.34 19.12
CA ILE A 189 -7.02 -20.71 18.02
C ILE A 189 -6.07 -20.11 16.96
N PRO A 190 -5.08 -19.26 17.32
CA PRO A 190 -4.08 -18.81 16.35
C PRO A 190 -3.34 -19.95 15.64
N ASP A 191 -3.01 -21.03 16.34
CA ASP A 191 -2.33 -22.18 15.75
C ASP A 191 -3.19 -22.84 14.66
N GLN A 192 -4.49 -23.03 14.91
CA GLN A 192 -5.45 -23.54 13.93
C GLN A 192 -5.65 -22.59 12.74
N MET A 193 -5.65 -21.28 12.98
CA MET A 193 -5.72 -20.30 11.89
C MET A 193 -4.46 -20.31 11.03
N LEU A 194 -3.28 -20.51 11.63
CA LEU A 194 -2.03 -20.67 10.89
C LEU A 194 -2.01 -21.92 10.02
N GLU A 195 -2.70 -23.00 10.40
CA GLU A 195 -2.85 -24.17 9.53
C GLU A 195 -3.53 -23.80 8.21
N PHE A 196 -4.61 -23.00 8.25
CA PHE A 196 -5.26 -22.48 7.04
C PHE A 196 -4.30 -21.60 6.22
N VAL A 197 -3.59 -20.68 6.86
CA VAL A 197 -2.62 -19.79 6.20
C VAL A 197 -1.54 -20.61 5.46
N ARG A 198 -0.94 -21.60 6.14
CA ARG A 198 0.10 -22.47 5.57
C ARG A 198 -0.42 -23.32 4.43
N ALA A 199 -1.59 -23.95 4.60
CA ALA A 199 -2.18 -24.83 3.60
C ALA A 199 -2.43 -24.11 2.26
N ASN A 200 -2.67 -22.81 2.31
CA ASN A 200 -2.97 -21.98 1.15
C ASN A 200 -1.82 -21.04 0.75
N GLN A 201 -0.63 -21.21 1.35
CA GLN A 201 0.58 -20.43 1.02
C GLN A 201 0.36 -18.90 1.12
N ILE A 202 -0.47 -18.47 2.07
CA ILE A 202 -0.75 -17.06 2.35
C ILE A 202 0.32 -16.51 3.28
N ILE A 203 0.72 -15.25 3.10
CA ILE A 203 1.55 -14.57 4.11
C ILE A 203 0.69 -14.00 5.23
N ALA A 204 1.16 -14.05 6.47
CA ALA A 204 0.42 -13.51 7.62
C ALA A 204 1.17 -12.39 8.34
N ARG A 205 0.43 -11.38 8.81
CA ARG A 205 0.91 -10.35 9.73
C ARG A 205 0.52 -10.71 11.17
N GLY A 206 1.48 -10.63 12.08
CA GLY A 206 1.27 -10.79 13.51
C GLY A 206 0.75 -9.49 14.12
N HIS A 207 -0.53 -9.48 14.49
CA HIS A 207 -1.20 -8.31 15.06
C HIS A 207 -1.86 -8.70 16.39
N ASN A 208 -1.41 -8.19 17.54
CA ASN A 208 -0.19 -7.40 17.78
C ASN A 208 0.52 -7.96 19.03
N ILE A 209 1.77 -7.56 19.26
CA ILE A 209 2.47 -7.94 20.50
C ILE A 209 1.91 -7.12 21.67
N PHE A 210 1.93 -5.80 21.53
CA PHE A 210 1.36 -4.85 22.47
C PHE A 210 0.43 -3.85 21.80
N TRP A 211 -0.61 -3.48 22.53
CA TRP A 211 -1.48 -2.37 22.22
C TRP A 211 -1.36 -1.35 23.34
N GLU A 212 -0.95 -0.13 23.00
CA GLU A 212 -0.64 0.91 23.99
C GLU A 212 -1.89 1.45 24.70
N ASN A 213 -3.07 1.25 24.12
CA ASN A 213 -4.32 1.63 24.77
C ASN A 213 -4.66 0.65 25.91
N PRO A 214 -4.71 1.11 27.18
CA PRO A 214 -4.97 0.23 28.32
C PRO A 214 -6.32 -0.47 28.27
N LYS A 215 -7.29 0.05 27.49
CA LYS A 215 -8.59 -0.57 27.27
C LYS A 215 -8.49 -2.00 26.71
N TYR A 216 -7.46 -2.27 25.90
CA TYR A 216 -7.28 -3.56 25.22
C TYR A 216 -6.17 -4.42 25.82
N THR A 217 -5.58 -3.96 26.92
CA THR A 217 -4.58 -4.70 27.70
C THR A 217 -5.28 -5.62 28.71
N PRO A 218 -4.79 -6.86 28.95
CA PRO A 218 -5.41 -7.76 29.92
C PRO A 218 -5.53 -7.12 31.31
N LYS A 219 -6.66 -7.35 31.99
CA LYS A 219 -6.95 -6.68 33.27
C LYS A 219 -5.89 -6.93 34.35
N TRP A 220 -5.26 -8.11 34.34
CA TRP A 220 -4.21 -8.46 35.31
C TRP A 220 -2.91 -7.67 35.11
N VAL A 221 -2.65 -7.16 33.90
CA VAL A 221 -1.46 -6.35 33.56
C VAL A 221 -1.58 -4.92 34.10
N LEU A 222 -2.79 -4.36 34.12
CA LEU A 222 -3.05 -2.95 34.46
C LEU A 222 -2.53 -2.55 35.86
N ASN A 223 -2.52 -3.48 36.81
CA ASN A 223 -2.16 -3.19 38.21
C ASN A 223 -0.82 -3.81 38.67
N LEU A 224 -0.02 -4.35 37.75
CA LEU A 224 1.28 -4.91 38.08
C LEU A 224 2.23 -3.86 38.68
N THR A 225 3.17 -4.26 39.53
CA THR A 225 4.28 -3.36 39.88
C THR A 225 5.16 -3.12 38.65
N ARG A 226 6.00 -2.08 38.64
CA ARG A 226 6.94 -1.86 37.52
C ARG A 226 7.77 -3.11 37.23
N SER A 227 8.35 -3.73 38.26
CA SER A 227 9.18 -4.94 38.10
C SER A 227 8.37 -6.11 37.52
N ASP A 228 7.13 -6.32 37.98
CA ASP A 228 6.29 -7.40 37.46
C ASP A 228 5.83 -7.12 36.03
N LEU A 229 5.59 -5.86 35.68
CA LEU A 229 5.24 -5.45 34.32
C LEU A 229 6.41 -5.65 33.35
N GLU A 230 7.64 -5.32 33.75
CA GLU A 230 8.85 -5.59 32.97
C GLU A 230 8.99 -7.09 32.66
N LEU A 231 8.75 -7.94 33.66
CA LEU A 231 8.76 -9.40 33.49
C LEU A 231 7.63 -9.89 32.57
N ALA A 232 6.40 -9.38 32.75
CA ALA A 232 5.25 -9.78 31.95
C ALA A 232 5.43 -9.41 30.46
N VAL A 233 5.87 -8.19 30.18
CA VAL A 233 6.19 -7.72 28.82
C VAL A 233 7.30 -8.57 28.19
N SER A 234 8.40 -8.80 28.91
CA SER A 234 9.50 -9.62 28.38
C SER A 234 9.03 -11.06 28.08
N SER A 235 8.24 -11.64 28.98
CA SER A 235 7.66 -12.98 28.79
C SER A 235 6.74 -13.03 27.58
N ARG A 236 5.92 -11.99 27.36
CA ARG A 236 5.02 -11.88 26.22
C ARG A 236 5.76 -11.88 24.88
N ILE A 237 6.78 -11.03 24.74
CA ILE A 237 7.60 -10.96 23.51
C ILE A 237 8.24 -12.32 23.25
N GLN A 238 8.90 -12.90 24.25
CA GLN A 238 9.59 -14.19 24.12
C GLN A 238 8.62 -15.32 23.76
N SER A 239 7.44 -15.37 24.40
CA SER A 239 6.43 -16.40 24.14
C SER A 239 5.95 -16.37 22.70
N LEU A 240 5.52 -15.20 22.20
CA LEU A 240 5.05 -15.05 20.81
C LEU A 240 6.16 -15.29 19.80
N MET A 241 7.28 -14.58 19.93
CA MET A 241 8.31 -14.53 18.89
C MET A 241 9.09 -15.85 18.80
N ASN A 242 9.26 -16.58 19.91
CA ASN A 242 9.86 -17.92 19.84
C ASN A 242 8.90 -18.94 19.23
N LYS A 243 7.61 -18.90 19.59
CA LYS A 243 6.62 -19.86 19.10
C LYS A 243 6.32 -19.66 17.60
N TYR A 244 6.21 -18.41 17.17
CA TYR A 244 5.81 -18.04 15.82
C TYR A 244 6.95 -17.51 14.96
N LYS A 245 8.18 -17.86 15.31
CA LYS A 245 9.38 -17.53 14.55
C LYS A 245 9.20 -17.97 13.10
N ARG A 246 9.35 -17.04 12.15
CA ARG A 246 9.16 -17.24 10.69
C ARG A 246 7.74 -17.60 10.23
N GLU A 247 6.74 -17.56 11.11
CA GLU A 247 5.34 -17.82 10.72
C GLU A 247 4.64 -16.54 10.25
N PHE A 248 4.94 -15.42 10.90
CA PHE A 248 4.46 -14.10 10.49
C PHE A 248 5.61 -13.32 9.87
N VAL A 249 5.40 -12.83 8.65
CA VAL A 249 6.40 -12.04 7.93
C VAL A 249 6.53 -10.62 8.50
N HIS A 250 5.46 -10.12 9.12
CA HIS A 250 5.38 -8.81 9.74
C HIS A 250 4.91 -8.92 11.19
N TRP A 251 5.35 -8.00 12.04
CA TRP A 251 4.83 -7.85 13.40
C TRP A 251 4.52 -6.41 13.74
N ASP A 252 3.30 -6.17 14.21
CA ASP A 252 2.92 -4.94 14.90
C ASP A 252 3.39 -5.07 16.36
N VAL A 253 4.53 -4.45 16.69
CA VAL A 253 5.15 -4.60 18.02
C VAL A 253 4.41 -3.78 19.06
N SER A 254 4.26 -2.48 18.80
CA SER A 254 3.46 -1.55 19.60
C SER A 254 2.44 -0.87 18.67
N ASN A 255 1.17 -1.16 18.91
CA ASN A 255 0.04 -0.58 18.19
C ASN A 255 -0.43 0.70 18.90
N GLU A 256 -0.64 1.77 18.13
CA GLU A 256 -1.24 3.04 18.58
C GLU A 256 -0.42 3.85 19.60
N MET A 257 0.91 3.82 19.46
CA MET A 257 1.84 4.54 20.33
C MET A 257 1.98 6.04 20.08
N LEU A 258 1.29 6.60 19.07
CA LEU A 258 1.13 8.06 18.96
C LEU A 258 0.00 8.58 19.84
N HIS A 259 -1.03 7.76 20.08
CA HIS A 259 -2.22 8.16 20.82
C HIS A 259 -2.17 7.75 22.29
N PHE A 260 -1.46 6.66 22.60
CA PHE A 260 -1.40 6.08 23.94
C PHE A 260 0.03 5.69 24.29
N ASP A 261 0.37 5.76 25.57
CA ASP A 261 1.73 5.58 26.08
C ASP A 261 1.77 4.75 27.37
N PHE A 262 0.78 3.87 27.59
CA PHE A 262 0.62 3.08 28.81
C PHE A 262 1.92 2.40 29.28
N TYR A 263 2.67 1.80 28.34
CA TYR A 263 3.91 1.13 28.71
C TYR A 263 5.05 2.12 29.00
N GLU A 264 5.13 3.24 28.27
CA GLU A 264 6.18 4.26 28.51
C GLU A 264 5.96 5.01 29.82
N GLU A 265 4.71 5.32 30.18
CA GLU A 265 4.39 5.94 31.48
C GLU A 265 4.81 5.05 32.66
N ARG A 266 4.66 3.73 32.53
CA ARG A 266 4.87 2.77 33.62
C ARG A 266 6.26 2.17 33.69
N LEU A 267 6.92 2.02 32.54
CA LEU A 267 8.25 1.38 32.43
C LEU A 267 9.36 2.38 32.10
N GLY A 268 9.01 3.61 31.70
CA GLY A 268 9.92 4.67 31.29
C GLY A 268 9.87 4.96 29.79
N ALA A 269 10.31 6.16 29.41
CA ALA A 269 10.25 6.68 28.04
C ALA A 269 11.00 5.86 26.96
N ASP A 270 11.79 4.87 27.36
CA ASP A 270 12.51 3.96 26.46
C ASP A 270 11.88 2.57 26.36
N ALA A 271 10.69 2.36 26.92
CA ALA A 271 10.02 1.06 26.97
C ALA A 271 9.71 0.51 25.58
N THR A 272 9.06 1.27 24.71
CA THR A 272 8.75 0.80 23.35
C THR A 272 10.02 0.49 22.55
N LEU A 273 11.06 1.31 22.69
CA LEU A 273 12.38 1.04 22.08
C LEU A 273 12.92 -0.33 22.52
N LYS A 274 12.81 -0.67 23.80
CA LYS A 274 13.20 -2.00 24.32
C LYS A 274 12.33 -3.11 23.72
N PHE A 275 11.04 -2.88 23.50
CA PHE A 275 10.16 -3.88 22.90
C PHE A 275 10.60 -4.23 21.49
N PHE A 276 10.85 -3.20 20.67
CA PHE A 276 11.34 -3.40 19.31
C PHE A 276 12.71 -4.08 19.27
N LYS A 277 13.66 -3.69 20.15
CA LYS A 277 14.96 -4.39 20.25
C LYS A 277 14.78 -5.87 20.58
N THR A 278 13.99 -6.17 21.59
CA THR A 278 13.75 -7.55 22.05
C THR A 278 13.04 -8.38 20.98
N ALA A 279 12.07 -7.79 20.26
CA ALA A 279 11.38 -8.44 19.15
C ALA A 279 12.35 -8.75 17.99
N HIS A 280 13.19 -7.77 17.60
CA HIS A 280 14.19 -7.95 16.55
C HIS A 280 15.23 -9.02 16.92
N GLU A 281 15.69 -9.05 18.17
CA GLU A 281 16.61 -10.09 18.65
C GLU A 281 15.98 -11.48 18.64
N ALA A 282 14.68 -11.59 18.93
CA ALA A 282 13.95 -12.87 18.93
C ALA A 282 13.73 -13.43 17.51
N ASP A 283 13.34 -12.57 16.57
CA ASP A 283 13.22 -12.92 15.15
C ASP A 283 13.80 -11.83 14.22
N PRO A 284 15.10 -11.90 13.89
CA PRO A 284 15.76 -10.91 13.03
C PRO A 284 15.28 -10.88 11.58
N LEU A 285 14.46 -11.85 11.17
CA LEU A 285 13.91 -11.92 9.80
C LEU A 285 12.50 -11.36 9.71
N ALA A 286 11.83 -11.12 10.84
CA ALA A 286 10.53 -10.46 10.86
C ALA A 286 10.68 -8.96 10.58
N THR A 287 9.83 -8.43 9.70
CA THR A 287 9.74 -6.97 9.51
C THR A 287 8.91 -6.38 10.63
N LEU A 288 9.48 -5.47 11.42
CA LEU A 288 8.79 -4.84 12.54
C LEU A 288 8.11 -3.54 12.10
N PHE A 289 6.84 -3.38 12.51
CA PHE A 289 5.98 -2.25 12.16
C PHE A 289 5.60 -1.43 13.39
N MET A 290 5.50 -0.12 13.16
CA MET A 290 4.69 0.80 13.96
C MET A 290 3.36 0.94 13.23
N ASN A 291 2.25 0.69 13.92
CA ASN A 291 0.92 0.68 13.31
C ASN A 291 0.02 1.71 13.98
N GLU A 292 -0.49 2.66 13.19
CA GLU A 292 -1.26 3.81 13.70
C GLU A 292 -2.49 4.08 12.83
N PHE A 293 -3.58 4.50 13.47
CA PHE A 293 -4.74 5.08 12.80
C PHE A 293 -4.62 6.59 12.67
N ASN A 294 -5.53 7.18 11.89
CA ASN A 294 -5.68 8.62 11.64
C ASN A 294 -4.48 9.34 11.01
N VAL A 295 -3.38 8.64 10.75
CA VAL A 295 -2.21 9.20 10.05
C VAL A 295 -2.52 9.47 8.58
N VAL A 296 -3.14 8.52 7.87
CA VAL A 296 -3.39 8.61 6.42
C VAL A 296 -4.81 9.06 6.10
N GLU A 297 -5.70 8.91 7.07
CA GLU A 297 -7.14 9.09 6.97
C GLU A 297 -7.55 10.56 7.10
N THR A 298 -6.86 11.33 7.94
CA THR A 298 -7.25 12.69 8.29
C THR A 298 -6.05 13.56 8.72
N CYS A 299 -6.26 14.88 8.76
CA CYS A 299 -5.35 15.84 9.41
C CYS A 299 -5.98 16.49 10.65
N GLU A 300 -7.20 16.08 11.01
CA GLU A 300 -7.92 16.65 12.14
C GLU A 300 -7.43 16.07 13.47
N ASP A 301 -6.81 14.89 13.44
CA ASP A 301 -6.17 14.27 14.59
C ASP A 301 -4.77 14.85 14.80
N VAL A 302 -4.61 15.59 15.90
CA VAL A 302 -3.35 16.28 16.24
C VAL A 302 -2.34 15.35 16.89
N ASP A 303 -2.78 14.22 17.43
CA ASP A 303 -1.90 13.27 18.13
C ASP A 303 -1.17 12.37 17.12
N SER A 304 -1.77 12.11 15.95
CA SER A 304 -1.25 11.20 14.91
C SER A 304 -0.91 11.86 13.58
N THR A 305 -0.42 13.09 13.60
CA THR A 305 0.07 13.74 12.37
C THR A 305 1.19 12.93 11.70
N VAL A 306 1.30 13.04 10.37
CA VAL A 306 2.42 12.45 9.61
C VAL A 306 3.80 12.92 10.12
N ASP A 307 3.90 14.14 10.67
CA ASP A 307 5.12 14.64 11.30
C ASP A 307 5.43 13.96 12.64
N ALA A 308 4.40 13.72 13.46
CA ALA A 308 4.54 12.97 14.70
C ALA A 308 5.02 11.53 14.40
N TYR A 309 4.42 10.88 13.40
CA TYR A 309 4.85 9.56 12.93
C TYR A 309 6.32 9.55 12.48
N VAL A 310 6.70 10.47 11.59
CA VAL A 310 8.09 10.60 11.11
C VAL A 310 9.06 10.87 12.25
N SER A 311 8.69 11.74 13.20
CA SER A 311 9.51 12.07 14.36
C SER A 311 9.72 10.87 15.27
N ARG A 312 8.65 10.11 15.52
CA ARG A 312 8.70 8.89 16.34
C ARG A 312 9.56 7.81 15.69
N MET A 313 9.41 7.58 14.38
CA MET A 313 10.27 6.65 13.62
C MET A 313 11.74 7.04 13.67
N ARG A 314 12.05 8.33 13.54
CA ARG A 314 13.43 8.84 13.67
C ARG A 314 13.99 8.65 15.08
N ALA A 315 13.18 8.86 16.12
CA ALA A 315 13.58 8.62 17.51
C ALA A 315 13.92 7.15 17.77
N LEU A 316 13.09 6.21 17.31
CA LEU A 316 13.37 4.78 17.40
C LEU A 316 14.66 4.39 16.66
N LYS A 317 14.87 4.95 15.46
CA LYS A 317 16.10 4.74 14.68
C LYS A 317 17.35 5.24 15.41
N LEU A 318 17.29 6.42 16.02
CA LEU A 318 18.39 6.95 16.84
C LEU A 318 18.65 6.11 18.09
N GLY A 319 17.60 5.50 18.64
CA GLY A 319 17.69 4.55 19.76
C GLY A 319 18.31 3.19 19.39
N GLY A 320 18.63 2.95 18.12
CA GLY A 320 19.28 1.72 17.64
C GLY A 320 18.31 0.62 17.20
N VAL A 321 17.03 0.95 16.97
CA VAL A 321 16.06 0.04 16.34
C VAL A 321 15.94 0.42 14.87
N SER A 322 16.26 -0.51 13.96
CA SER A 322 15.83 -0.36 12.57
C SER A 322 14.37 -0.82 12.49
N MET A 323 13.46 0.14 12.33
CA MET A 323 12.10 -0.19 11.92
C MET A 323 12.14 -0.55 10.45
N ASP A 324 11.54 -1.69 10.10
CA ASP A 324 11.65 -2.24 8.75
C ASP A 324 10.39 -1.94 7.91
N GLY A 325 9.33 -1.37 8.51
CA GLY A 325 8.11 -0.99 7.80
C GLY A 325 7.27 0.08 8.50
N ILE A 326 6.37 0.69 7.72
CA ILE A 326 5.40 1.71 8.12
C ILE A 326 4.00 1.10 8.01
N GLY A 327 3.24 1.08 9.12
CA GLY A 327 1.86 0.58 9.17
C GLY A 327 0.87 1.71 9.36
N LEU A 328 -0.10 1.82 8.45
CA LEU A 328 -1.16 2.81 8.47
C LEU A 328 -2.49 2.04 8.45
N GLN A 329 -3.26 2.11 9.54
CA GLN A 329 -4.48 1.31 9.70
C GLN A 329 -5.45 1.55 8.53
N GLY A 330 -5.82 2.79 8.26
CA GLY A 330 -6.70 3.11 7.13
C GLY A 330 -8.17 2.89 7.46
N HIS A 331 -8.60 3.24 8.68
CA HIS A 331 -10.02 3.25 9.06
C HIS A 331 -10.68 4.53 8.52
N PHE A 332 -11.06 4.52 7.25
CA PHE A 332 -11.54 5.72 6.57
C PHE A 332 -13.01 5.99 6.87
N ASP A 333 -13.32 7.27 7.10
CA ASP A 333 -14.65 7.80 6.85
C ASP A 333 -14.81 8.10 5.34
N ALA A 334 -14.94 9.37 4.95
CA ALA A 334 -14.86 9.76 3.55
C ALA A 334 -13.39 9.98 3.19
N PRO A 335 -12.80 9.24 2.25
CA PRO A 335 -11.39 9.36 1.93
C PRO A 335 -11.09 10.67 1.21
N ASN A 336 -9.89 11.19 1.43
CA ASN A 336 -9.34 12.32 0.69
C ASN A 336 -8.09 11.85 -0.08
N SER A 337 -8.28 11.46 -1.35
CA SER A 337 -7.20 10.88 -2.18
C SER A 337 -5.97 11.80 -2.30
N PRO A 338 -6.12 13.12 -2.54
CA PRO A 338 -5.01 14.07 -2.43
C PRO A 338 -4.22 14.03 -1.13
N LEU A 339 -4.93 14.02 0.00
CA LEU A 339 -4.29 14.02 1.30
C LEU A 339 -3.51 12.73 1.50
N MET A 340 -4.15 11.60 1.21
CA MET A 340 -3.52 10.28 1.26
C MET A 340 -2.25 10.25 0.41
N ARG A 341 -2.27 10.77 -0.83
CA ARG A 341 -1.06 10.88 -1.67
C ARG A 341 0.06 11.65 -0.97
N GLY A 342 -0.22 12.86 -0.48
CA GLY A 342 0.79 13.72 0.15
C GLY A 342 1.39 13.12 1.43
N ILE A 343 0.59 12.38 2.20
CA ILE A 343 1.05 11.67 3.40
C ILE A 343 1.93 10.47 3.02
N LEU A 344 1.51 9.68 2.04
CA LEU A 344 2.30 8.55 1.54
C LEU A 344 3.63 9.00 0.93
N ASP A 345 3.66 10.09 0.17
CA ASP A 345 4.90 10.65 -0.39
C ASP A 345 5.85 11.10 0.71
N LYS A 346 5.33 11.76 1.76
CA LYS A 346 6.13 12.18 2.91
C LYS A 346 6.71 11.00 3.67
N LEU A 347 5.91 9.97 3.93
CA LEU A 347 6.36 8.75 4.59
C LEU A 347 7.38 7.98 3.72
N ALA A 348 7.21 8.00 2.39
CA ALA A 348 8.14 7.37 1.46
C ALA A 348 9.56 7.97 1.52
N THR A 349 9.72 9.21 2.00
CA THR A 349 11.05 9.82 2.22
C THR A 349 11.89 9.08 3.28
N LEU A 350 11.27 8.25 4.11
CA LEU A 350 11.96 7.39 5.08
C LEU A 350 12.66 6.19 4.40
N GLY A 351 12.32 5.89 3.14
CA GLY A 351 12.89 4.75 2.40
C GLY A 351 12.42 3.39 2.91
N LEU A 352 11.31 3.35 3.66
CA LEU A 352 10.73 2.15 4.24
C LEU A 352 9.47 1.72 3.46
N PRO A 353 9.16 0.42 3.38
CA PRO A 353 7.91 -0.05 2.79
C PRO A 353 6.71 0.39 3.62
N ILE A 354 5.68 0.91 2.95
CA ILE A 354 4.42 1.31 3.56
C ILE A 354 3.39 0.21 3.37
N TRP A 355 2.61 -0.08 4.40
CA TRP A 355 1.47 -0.97 4.35
C TRP A 355 0.22 -0.24 4.83
N LEU A 356 -0.86 -0.38 4.06
CA LEU A 356 -2.20 -0.09 4.55
C LEU A 356 -2.68 -1.37 5.24
N THR A 357 -2.87 -1.35 6.56
CA THR A 357 -2.90 -2.58 7.38
C THR A 357 -4.30 -3.02 7.79
N GLU A 358 -5.27 -2.12 7.82
CA GLU A 358 -6.61 -2.33 8.39
C GLU A 358 -7.69 -1.57 7.61
N VAL A 359 -7.60 -1.55 6.28
CA VAL A 359 -8.47 -0.71 5.44
C VAL A 359 -9.92 -1.13 5.55
N ASP A 360 -10.75 -0.23 6.04
CA ASP A 360 -12.20 -0.31 5.96
C ASP A 360 -12.83 1.07 5.78
N ILE A 361 -14.11 1.08 5.42
CA ILE A 361 -14.91 2.30 5.34
C ILE A 361 -15.96 2.24 6.44
N SER A 362 -16.06 3.32 7.22
CA SER A 362 -16.99 3.50 8.32
C SER A 362 -18.43 3.02 8.01
N ASN A 363 -19.01 2.28 8.96
CA ASN A 363 -20.36 1.71 8.84
C ASN A 363 -21.49 2.76 8.85
N LYS A 364 -21.16 4.05 9.03
CA LYS A 364 -22.11 5.15 8.94
C LYS A 364 -22.61 5.40 7.51
N PHE A 365 -21.88 4.89 6.50
CA PHE A 365 -22.22 5.03 5.10
C PHE A 365 -23.01 3.84 4.57
N SER A 366 -23.77 4.03 3.49
CA SER A 366 -24.42 2.92 2.80
C SER A 366 -23.39 1.97 2.18
N LYS A 367 -23.78 0.72 1.91
CA LYS A 367 -22.89 -0.27 1.28
C LYS A 367 -22.36 0.19 -0.08
N GLU A 368 -23.18 0.91 -0.85
CA GLU A 368 -22.81 1.50 -2.15
C GLU A 368 -21.79 2.63 -1.98
N THR A 369 -21.96 3.45 -0.93
CA THR A 369 -21.01 4.53 -0.63
C THR A 369 -19.69 3.96 -0.12
N GLN A 370 -19.74 2.93 0.73
CA GLN A 370 -18.54 2.19 1.16
C GLN A 370 -17.77 1.63 -0.05
N ALA A 371 -18.47 1.06 -1.04
CA ALA A 371 -17.84 0.55 -2.26
C ALA A 371 -17.10 1.65 -3.05
N ILE A 372 -17.73 2.81 -3.24
CA ILE A 372 -17.12 3.95 -3.95
C ILE A 372 -15.88 4.45 -3.20
N TYR A 373 -15.96 4.60 -1.89
CA TYR A 373 -14.84 5.09 -1.07
C TYR A 373 -13.71 4.07 -0.96
N LEU A 374 -14.05 2.78 -0.84
CA LEU A 374 -13.07 1.70 -0.86
C LEU A 374 -12.28 1.72 -2.17
N GLU A 375 -12.96 1.88 -3.31
CA GLU A 375 -12.27 1.97 -4.61
C GLU A 375 -11.25 3.12 -4.66
N GLN A 376 -11.60 4.28 -4.10
CA GLN A 376 -10.69 5.43 -4.04
C GLN A 376 -9.42 5.12 -3.23
N VAL A 377 -9.59 4.58 -2.01
CA VAL A 377 -8.49 4.20 -1.12
C VAL A 377 -7.61 3.14 -1.76
N LEU A 378 -8.22 2.10 -2.33
CA LEU A 378 -7.49 0.98 -2.92
C LEU A 378 -6.67 1.40 -4.15
N ARG A 379 -7.23 2.21 -5.06
CA ARG A 379 -6.47 2.77 -6.19
C ARG A 379 -5.32 3.66 -5.73
N GLU A 380 -5.55 4.46 -4.70
CA GLU A 380 -4.52 5.37 -4.18
C GLU A 380 -3.35 4.59 -3.57
N GLY A 381 -3.65 3.61 -2.70
CA GLY A 381 -2.65 2.71 -2.14
C GLY A 381 -1.91 1.90 -3.20
N PHE A 382 -2.62 1.24 -4.11
CA PHE A 382 -2.01 0.35 -5.11
C PHE A 382 -1.11 1.11 -6.10
N SER A 383 -1.50 2.33 -6.49
CA SER A 383 -0.72 3.17 -7.40
C SER A 383 0.51 3.82 -6.76
N HIS A 384 0.60 3.89 -5.43
CA HIS A 384 1.73 4.51 -4.76
C HIS A 384 2.96 3.58 -4.72
N PRO A 385 4.13 3.97 -5.27
CA PRO A 385 5.27 3.08 -5.43
C PRO A 385 5.89 2.58 -4.12
N ALA A 386 5.79 3.37 -3.04
CA ALA A 386 6.26 2.98 -1.71
C ALA A 386 5.29 2.09 -0.92
N VAL A 387 4.04 1.96 -1.37
CA VAL A 387 3.08 1.03 -0.76
C VAL A 387 3.41 -0.38 -1.24
N ASN A 388 3.65 -1.28 -0.30
CA ASN A 388 4.10 -2.64 -0.55
C ASN A 388 3.04 -3.68 -0.22
N GLY A 389 1.91 -3.29 0.36
CA GLY A 389 0.78 -4.19 0.56
C GLY A 389 -0.43 -3.47 1.12
N ILE A 390 -1.60 -4.09 0.95
CA ILE A 390 -2.87 -3.62 1.47
C ILE A 390 -3.57 -4.79 2.16
N ILE A 391 -4.06 -4.57 3.38
CA ILE A 391 -4.93 -5.48 4.09
C ILE A 391 -6.23 -4.77 4.43
N LEU A 392 -7.35 -5.42 4.12
CA LEU A 392 -8.69 -4.96 4.45
C LEU A 392 -9.10 -5.42 5.85
N TRP A 393 -9.77 -4.58 6.63
CA TRP A 393 -10.26 -4.97 7.96
C TRP A 393 -11.71 -5.49 7.92
N THR A 394 -11.90 -6.58 7.17
CA THR A 394 -13.23 -7.10 6.80
C THR A 394 -13.48 -8.53 7.29
N ALA A 395 -12.83 -8.92 8.39
CA ALA A 395 -12.99 -10.23 8.99
C ALA A 395 -14.46 -10.54 9.26
N LEU A 396 -14.95 -11.66 8.72
CA LEU A 396 -16.30 -12.13 8.96
C LEU A 396 -16.39 -12.80 10.33
N ARG A 397 -17.11 -12.20 11.28
CA ARG A 397 -17.36 -12.79 12.60
C ARG A 397 -18.79 -13.29 12.74
N GLN A 398 -19.06 -13.95 13.86
CA GLN A 398 -20.43 -14.16 14.32
C GLN A 398 -21.10 -12.80 14.52
N GLY A 399 -22.15 -12.52 13.73
CA GLY A 399 -22.87 -11.24 13.76
C GLY A 399 -22.41 -10.18 12.75
N GLY A 400 -21.46 -10.51 11.85
CA GLY A 400 -21.01 -9.62 10.78
C GLY A 400 -19.55 -9.18 10.94
N CYS A 401 -19.20 -8.03 10.38
CA CYS A 401 -17.83 -7.51 10.35
C CYS A 401 -17.68 -6.28 11.28
N TYR A 402 -16.54 -5.60 11.25
CA TYR A 402 -16.32 -4.41 12.07
C TYR A 402 -17.03 -3.16 11.50
N GLN A 403 -16.45 -2.53 10.49
CA GLN A 403 -17.08 -1.39 9.80
C GLN A 403 -17.71 -1.80 8.46
N MET A 404 -17.06 -2.72 7.75
CA MET A 404 -17.40 -3.05 6.38
C MET A 404 -17.30 -4.56 6.17
N CYS A 405 -18.30 -5.13 5.51
CA CYS A 405 -18.25 -6.52 5.03
C CYS A 405 -18.08 -6.53 3.51
N LEU A 406 -17.30 -7.48 3.01
CA LEU A 406 -17.22 -7.74 1.57
C LEU A 406 -18.31 -8.68 1.09
N THR A 407 -18.88 -9.47 2.00
CA THR A 407 -19.87 -10.50 1.69
C THR A 407 -20.94 -10.59 2.78
N ASP A 408 -22.10 -11.18 2.44
CA ASP A 408 -23.13 -11.54 3.42
C ASP A 408 -22.82 -12.89 4.10
N GLY A 409 -23.79 -13.43 4.85
CA GLY A 409 -23.61 -14.69 5.57
C GLY A 409 -23.55 -15.93 4.69
N ASP A 410 -23.97 -15.82 3.42
CA ASP A 410 -24.03 -16.91 2.44
C ASP A 410 -22.91 -16.80 1.39
N PHE A 411 -21.88 -15.98 1.68
CA PHE A 411 -20.75 -15.70 0.80
C PHE A 411 -21.13 -15.05 -0.56
N ASN A 412 -22.29 -14.37 -0.64
CA ASN A 412 -22.61 -13.51 -1.77
C ASN A 412 -21.93 -12.14 -1.60
N ASN A 413 -21.37 -11.59 -2.67
CA ASN A 413 -20.73 -10.28 -2.59
C ASN A 413 -21.72 -9.18 -2.20
N LEU A 414 -21.24 -8.30 -1.32
CA LEU A 414 -21.79 -6.96 -1.15
C LEU A 414 -21.09 -6.00 -2.14
N PRO A 415 -21.60 -4.77 -2.35
CA PRO A 415 -20.99 -3.82 -3.27
C PRO A 415 -19.47 -3.59 -3.08
N ALA A 416 -18.99 -3.64 -1.83
CA ALA A 416 -17.57 -3.56 -1.52
C ALA A 416 -16.79 -4.81 -2.01
N GLY A 417 -17.37 -6.01 -1.89
CA GLY A 417 -16.82 -7.25 -2.46
C GLY A 417 -16.75 -7.20 -3.98
N ASP A 418 -17.79 -6.72 -4.65
CA ASP A 418 -17.78 -6.53 -6.11
C ASP A 418 -16.70 -5.56 -6.58
N THR A 419 -16.47 -4.52 -5.78
CA THR A 419 -15.40 -3.55 -6.03
C THR A 419 -14.01 -4.20 -5.92
N VAL A 420 -13.80 -5.03 -4.89
CA VAL A 420 -12.55 -5.78 -4.73
C VAL A 420 -12.34 -6.74 -5.90
N ASP A 421 -13.36 -7.52 -6.28
CA ASP A 421 -13.26 -8.47 -7.39
C ASP A 421 -12.96 -7.78 -8.73
N LYS A 422 -13.59 -6.62 -8.97
CA LYS A 422 -13.31 -5.76 -10.14
C LYS A 422 -11.84 -5.33 -10.16
N LEU A 423 -11.31 -4.81 -9.05
CA LEU A 423 -9.92 -4.34 -8.97
C LEU A 423 -8.92 -5.48 -9.08
N LEU A 424 -9.17 -6.63 -8.45
CA LEU A 424 -8.31 -7.81 -8.57
C LEU A 424 -8.26 -8.35 -10.01
N LYS A 425 -9.35 -8.19 -10.77
CA LYS A 425 -9.39 -8.51 -12.20
C LYS A 425 -8.63 -7.49 -13.05
N GLU A 426 -8.66 -6.23 -12.68
CA GLU A 426 -7.90 -5.14 -13.32
C GLU A 426 -6.39 -5.25 -13.04
N TRP A 427 -6.01 -5.64 -11.83
CA TRP A 427 -4.62 -5.68 -11.34
C TRP A 427 -3.96 -7.03 -11.55
N GLN A 428 -4.10 -7.56 -12.77
CA GLN A 428 -3.43 -8.78 -13.20
C GLN A 428 -3.23 -8.79 -14.71
N THR A 429 -2.27 -9.57 -15.16
CA THR A 429 -2.08 -9.87 -16.59
C THR A 429 -3.02 -10.96 -17.05
N GLY A 430 -3.31 -11.94 -16.19
CA GLY A 430 -4.12 -13.10 -16.55
C GLY A 430 -3.42 -13.98 -17.60
N THR A 431 -4.19 -14.45 -18.59
CA THR A 431 -3.67 -15.22 -19.73
C THR A 431 -3.64 -14.35 -20.99
N LEU A 432 -2.50 -14.32 -21.67
CA LEU A 432 -2.32 -13.68 -22.96
C LEU A 432 -1.99 -14.74 -24.01
N GLU A 433 -2.57 -14.61 -25.19
CA GLU A 433 -2.29 -15.48 -26.33
C GLU A 433 -1.98 -14.63 -27.56
N GLY A 434 -1.04 -15.11 -28.37
CA GLY A 434 -0.66 -14.42 -29.59
C GLY A 434 0.27 -15.25 -30.45
N ARG A 435 0.84 -14.59 -31.45
CA ARG A 435 1.83 -15.17 -32.34
C ARG A 435 3.04 -14.26 -32.40
N THR A 436 4.21 -14.86 -32.62
CA THR A 436 5.42 -14.12 -32.88
C THR A 436 5.35 -13.35 -34.20
N ASP A 437 5.93 -12.15 -34.21
CA ASP A 437 6.08 -11.28 -35.37
C ASP A 437 7.19 -11.76 -36.33
N GLU A 438 7.49 -10.94 -37.34
CA GLU A 438 8.51 -11.24 -38.35
C GLU A 438 9.93 -11.40 -37.81
N HIS A 439 10.17 -10.93 -36.58
CA HIS A 439 11.43 -11.08 -35.83
C HIS A 439 11.36 -12.21 -34.80
N GLY A 440 10.39 -13.13 -34.92
CA GLY A 440 10.20 -14.22 -33.97
C GLY A 440 9.84 -13.74 -32.56
N SER A 441 9.33 -12.52 -32.40
CA SER A 441 9.11 -11.87 -31.11
C SER A 441 7.64 -11.74 -30.75
N TYR A 442 7.30 -11.88 -29.47
CA TYR A 442 5.99 -11.55 -28.91
C TYR A 442 6.17 -10.64 -27.69
N SER A 443 5.63 -9.42 -27.76
CA SER A 443 5.80 -8.41 -26.71
C SER A 443 4.49 -8.05 -26.02
N PHE A 444 4.56 -7.81 -24.71
CA PHE A 444 3.41 -7.38 -23.90
C PHE A 444 3.87 -6.59 -22.66
N PHE A 445 2.92 -6.02 -21.92
CA PHE A 445 3.18 -5.31 -20.67
C PHE A 445 2.49 -6.04 -19.51
N GLY A 446 3.26 -6.75 -18.69
CA GLY A 446 2.77 -7.62 -17.62
C GLY A 446 2.86 -6.99 -16.23
N PHE A 447 1.98 -7.37 -15.31
CA PHE A 447 2.09 -7.02 -13.89
C PHE A 447 3.24 -7.78 -13.21
N LEU A 448 3.77 -7.26 -12.11
CA LEU A 448 4.81 -7.98 -11.36
C LEU A 448 4.28 -9.31 -10.84
N GLY A 449 5.11 -10.35 -10.89
CA GLY A 449 4.75 -11.70 -10.49
C GLY A 449 5.46 -12.79 -11.29
N GLU A 450 4.97 -14.03 -11.12
CA GLU A 450 5.53 -15.22 -11.77
C GLU A 450 4.69 -15.63 -12.98
N TYR A 451 5.36 -16.13 -14.01
CA TYR A 451 4.75 -16.46 -15.29
C TYR A 451 5.20 -17.82 -15.83
N VAL A 452 4.28 -18.47 -16.54
CA VAL A 452 4.54 -19.63 -17.39
C VAL A 452 4.30 -19.22 -18.85
N VAL A 453 5.24 -19.57 -19.73
CA VAL A 453 5.16 -19.37 -21.18
C VAL A 453 5.08 -20.73 -21.85
N THR A 454 4.15 -20.88 -22.77
CA THR A 454 4.07 -22.00 -23.71
C THR A 454 4.28 -21.47 -25.12
N ALA A 455 5.31 -21.96 -25.82
CA ALA A 455 5.57 -21.66 -27.23
C ALA A 455 5.30 -22.91 -28.08
N ARG A 456 4.62 -22.75 -29.22
CA ARG A 456 4.28 -23.83 -30.15
C ARG A 456 4.57 -23.46 -31.60
N TYR A 457 5.29 -24.31 -32.31
CA TYR A 457 5.53 -24.19 -33.75
C TYR A 457 5.51 -25.57 -34.41
N GLY A 458 4.65 -25.75 -35.42
CA GLY A 458 4.37 -27.07 -35.98
C GLY A 458 3.88 -28.07 -34.92
N ASN A 459 4.57 -29.21 -34.80
CA ASN A 459 4.28 -30.25 -33.81
C ASN A 459 5.10 -30.13 -32.50
N LYS A 460 5.88 -29.05 -32.35
CA LYS A 460 6.72 -28.85 -31.17
C LYS A 460 6.07 -27.86 -30.21
N THR A 461 6.15 -28.17 -28.92
CA THR A 461 5.70 -27.31 -27.82
C THR A 461 6.79 -27.29 -26.75
N VAL A 462 7.11 -26.11 -26.22
CA VAL A 462 8.05 -25.93 -25.10
C VAL A 462 7.42 -25.04 -24.04
N TYR A 463 7.76 -25.33 -22.78
CA TYR A 463 7.34 -24.59 -21.61
C TYR A 463 8.56 -23.90 -20.97
N SER A 464 8.41 -22.66 -20.54
CA SER A 464 9.41 -21.91 -19.78
C SER A 464 8.75 -21.10 -18.68
N THR A 465 9.48 -20.78 -17.62
CA THR A 465 9.01 -19.87 -16.56
C THR A 465 9.90 -18.65 -16.49
N PHE A 466 9.35 -17.53 -16.00
CA PHE A 466 10.11 -16.33 -15.69
C PHE A 466 9.37 -15.47 -14.66
N SER A 467 10.11 -14.61 -13.97
CA SER A 467 9.58 -13.64 -13.01
C SER A 467 9.67 -12.21 -13.54
N LEU A 468 8.71 -11.38 -13.14
CA LEU A 468 8.73 -9.93 -13.32
C LEU A 468 8.85 -9.25 -11.96
N SER A 469 9.97 -8.56 -11.76
CA SER A 469 10.28 -7.81 -10.54
C SER A 469 10.33 -6.30 -10.79
N ARG A 470 10.43 -5.52 -9.71
CA ARG A 470 10.65 -4.07 -9.79
C ARG A 470 11.94 -3.78 -10.60
N GLY A 471 11.90 -2.72 -11.41
CA GLY A 471 12.94 -2.33 -12.38
C GLY A 471 12.44 -1.32 -13.42
N LYS A 472 13.27 -0.93 -14.39
CA LYS A 472 12.86 -0.10 -15.55
C LYS A 472 13.11 -0.79 -16.89
N GLU A 473 13.84 -1.90 -16.88
CA GLU A 473 14.27 -2.59 -18.08
C GLU A 473 13.20 -3.53 -18.62
N THR A 474 13.17 -3.67 -19.95
CA THR A 474 12.37 -4.70 -20.63
C THR A 474 12.93 -6.08 -20.30
N ARG A 475 12.05 -7.00 -19.89
CA ARG A 475 12.42 -8.39 -19.67
C ARG A 475 12.45 -9.14 -20.99
N HIS A 476 13.63 -9.60 -21.39
CA HIS A 476 13.78 -10.49 -22.56
C HIS A 476 13.81 -11.95 -22.12
N LEU A 477 13.07 -12.81 -22.82
CA LEU A 477 13.06 -14.27 -22.62
C LEU A 477 13.30 -14.96 -23.95
N ASN A 478 14.31 -15.82 -24.03
CA ASN A 478 14.57 -16.65 -25.20
C ASN A 478 13.97 -18.04 -25.00
N VAL A 479 13.12 -18.49 -25.92
CA VAL A 479 12.49 -19.81 -25.94
C VAL A 479 12.90 -20.53 -27.22
N GLN A 480 13.45 -21.75 -27.06
CA GLN A 480 13.98 -22.52 -28.19
C GLN A 480 13.14 -23.78 -28.44
N LEU A 481 12.74 -24.03 -29.70
CA LEU A 481 11.87 -25.15 -30.14
C LEU A 481 12.62 -26.26 -30.90
#